data_AF-F8KVJ8-F1
#
_entry.id   AF-F8KVJ8-F1
#
_cell.length_a   1.000
_cell.length_b   1.000
_cell.length_c   1.000
_cell.angle_alpha   90.00
_cell.angle_beta   90.00
_cell.angle_gamma   90.00
#
_symmetry.space_group_name_H-M   'P 1'
#
loop_
_entity.id
_entity.type
_entity.pdbx_description
1 polymer ?
#
loop_
_entity_poly.entity_id
_entity_poly.type
_entity_poly.pdbx_seq_one_letter_code
_entity_poly.pdbx_strand_id
1 'polypeptide(L)' 'MLPQKVEDVVSHPFDIHHALKKLLCKTLIVHGDQDPIPVSTAENLHKSIERSTFVVIEEYGHFPYVEKPE' A
#
# COMPACT_ATOMS: atom_id res chain seq x y z
N MET A 1 -19.64 20.91 -23.11
CA MET A 1 -19.14 19.99 -22.07
C MET A 1 -19.41 20.63 -20.73
N LEU A 2 -20.27 20.03 -19.90
CA LEU A 2 -20.52 20.50 -18.54
C LEU A 2 -19.35 20.05 -17.65
N PRO A 3 -18.86 20.88 -16.71
CA PRO A 3 -17.84 20.46 -15.77
C PRO A 3 -18.43 19.36 -14.88
N GLN A 4 -17.77 18.21 -14.81
CA GLN A 4 -18.11 17.19 -13.82
C GLN A 4 -17.95 17.80 -12.44
N LYS A 5 -19.00 17.68 -11.62
CA LYS A 5 -18.97 18.11 -10.23
C LYS A 5 -17.95 17.24 -9.50
N VAL A 6 -17.11 17.87 -8.69
CA VAL A 6 -16.05 17.25 -7.86
C VAL A 6 -16.64 16.29 -6.79
N GLU A 7 -17.96 16.18 -6.71
CA GLU A 7 -18.73 15.46 -5.69
C GLU A 7 -18.80 13.94 -5.91
N ASP A 8 -18.43 13.43 -7.09
CA ASP A 8 -18.60 12.01 -7.45
C ASP A 8 -17.40 11.10 -7.08
N VAL A 9 -16.32 11.64 -6.51
CA VAL A 9 -15.16 10.84 -6.04
C VAL A 9 -15.28 10.57 -4.54
N VAL A 10 -16.46 10.20 -4.05
CA VAL A 10 -16.57 9.57 -2.73
C VAL A 10 -16.28 8.09 -2.92
N SER A 11 -14.99 7.74 -2.87
CA SER A 11 -14.59 6.34 -2.82
C SER A 11 -15.18 5.71 -1.56
N HIS A 12 -15.98 4.67 -1.72
CA HIS A 12 -16.37 3.86 -0.58
C HIS A 12 -15.09 3.26 0.01
N PRO A 13 -14.86 3.35 1.33
CA PRO A 13 -13.68 2.74 1.94
C PRO A 13 -13.73 1.23 1.66
N PHE A 14 -12.70 0.73 0.97
CA PHE A 14 -12.58 -0.68 0.64
C PHE A 14 -11.65 -1.35 1.64
N ASP A 15 -12.21 -2.21 2.50
CA ASP A 15 -11.45 -2.92 3.54
C ASP A 15 -11.30 -4.41 3.19
N ILE A 16 -10.05 -4.85 3.04
CA ILE A 16 -9.68 -6.24 2.79
C ILE A 16 -8.88 -6.88 3.93
N HIS A 17 -8.64 -6.18 5.05
CA HIS A 17 -7.77 -6.64 6.14
C HIS A 17 -8.22 -7.99 6.72
N HIS A 18 -9.53 -8.22 6.82
CA HIS A 18 -10.04 -9.53 7.24
C HIS A 18 -9.78 -10.64 6.19
N ALA A 19 -9.96 -10.34 4.91
CA ALA A 19 -9.78 -11.32 3.83
C ALA A 19 -8.31 -11.71 3.65
N LEU A 20 -7.39 -10.77 3.89
CA LEU A 20 -5.94 -10.98 3.79
C LEU A 20 -5.40 -12.07 4.73
N LYS A 21 -6.10 -12.36 5.84
CA LYS A 21 -5.78 -13.48 6.74
C LYS A 21 -5.86 -14.85 6.06
N LYS A 22 -6.53 -14.95 4.91
CA LYS A 22 -6.65 -16.19 4.13
C LYS A 22 -5.43 -16.45 3.23
N LEU A 23 -4.51 -15.50 3.10
CA LEU A 23 -3.30 -15.68 2.30
C LEU A 23 -2.35 -16.66 2.99
N LEU A 24 -2.15 -17.82 2.35
CA LEU A 24 -1.25 -18.87 2.85
C LEU A 24 0.14 -18.80 2.20
N CYS A 25 0.35 -17.99 1.16
CA CYS A 25 1.65 -17.85 0.52
C CYS A 25 2.58 -16.90 1.29
N LYS A 26 3.90 -17.06 1.11
CA LYS A 26 4.86 -16.05 1.57
C LYS A 26 4.62 -14.77 0.77
N THR A 27 4.53 -13.64 1.46
CA THR A 27 4.25 -12.34 0.85
C THR A 27 5.36 -11.36 1.20
N LEU A 28 5.91 -10.66 0.23
CA LEU A 28 6.82 -9.55 0.46
C LEU A 28 6.07 -8.24 0.26
N ILE A 29 6.16 -7.34 1.25
CA ILE A 29 5.61 -5.99 1.22
C ILE A 29 6.81 -5.04 1.20
N VAL A 30 6.83 -4.14 0.22
CA VAL A 30 7.88 -3.13 0.05
C VAL A 30 7.23 -1.75 0.02
N HIS A 31 7.78 -0.79 0.77
CA HIS A 31 7.26 0.58 0.85
C HIS A 31 8.41 1.59 0.92
N GLY A 32 8.31 2.72 0.22
CA GLY A 32 9.28 3.81 0.33
C GLY A 32 8.94 4.74 1.50
N ASP A 33 9.94 5.17 2.27
CA ASP A 33 9.70 6.06 3.43
C ASP A 33 9.27 7.49 3.06
N GLN A 34 9.49 7.91 1.81
CA GLN A 34 9.04 9.19 1.24
C GLN A 34 7.79 9.06 0.36
N ASP A 35 7.12 7.91 0.36
CA ASP A 35 5.87 7.72 -0.38
C ASP A 35 4.78 8.67 0.19
N PRO A 36 4.03 9.41 -0.64
CA PRO A 36 2.87 10.20 -0.17
C PRO A 36 1.81 9.35 0.54
N ILE A 37 1.78 8.04 0.29
CA ILE A 37 0.99 7.08 1.06
C ILE A 37 1.76 6.72 2.34
N PRO A 38 1.15 6.91 3.53
CA PRO A 38 1.84 6.65 4.79
C PRO A 38 2.34 5.22 4.93
N VAL A 39 3.55 5.06 5.47
CA VAL A 39 4.17 3.76 5.84
C VAL A 39 3.23 2.89 6.69
N SER A 40 2.40 3.52 7.53
CA SER A 40 1.42 2.81 8.38
C SER A 40 0.40 1.99 7.59
N THR A 41 0.16 2.32 6.32
CA THR A 41 -0.71 1.51 5.44
C THR A 41 -0.07 0.15 5.12
N ALA A 42 1.21 0.13 4.78
CA ALA A 42 2.00 -1.09 4.57
C ALA A 42 2.20 -1.87 5.89
N GLU A 43 2.36 -1.19 7.02
CA GLU A 43 2.39 -1.84 8.34
C GLU A 43 1.07 -2.55 8.67
N ASN A 44 -0.07 -1.92 8.36
CA ASN A 44 -1.39 -2.52 8.58
C ASN A 44 -1.62 -3.73 7.66
N LEU A 45 -1.07 -3.68 6.44
CA LEU A 45 -1.05 -4.81 5.53
C LEU A 45 -0.22 -5.96 6.11
N HIS A 46 0.98 -5.67 6.61
CA HIS A 46 1.87 -6.64 7.26
C HIS A 46 1.20 -7.33 8.46
N LYS A 47 0.52 -6.56 9.33
CA LYS A 47 -0.26 -7.10 10.46
C LYS A 47 -1.42 -8.00 10.04
N SER A 48 -1.92 -7.85 8.81
CA SER A 48 -3.07 -8.60 8.30
C SER A 48 -2.70 -9.86 7.54
N ILE A 49 -1.45 -9.98 7.09
CA ILE A 49 -0.93 -11.14 6.34
C ILE A 49 0.07 -11.88 7.23
N GLU A 50 -0.35 -13.03 7.79
CA GLU A 50 0.44 -13.80 8.76
C GLU A 50 1.84 -14.17 8.25
N ARG A 51 1.97 -14.49 6.96
CA ARG A 51 3.23 -14.94 6.33
C ARG A 51 3.90 -13.85 5.50
N SER A 52 3.79 -12.60 5.93
CA SER A 52 4.42 -11.48 5.24
C SER A 52 5.77 -11.08 5.84
N THR A 53 6.61 -10.51 4.99
CA THR A 53 7.81 -9.75 5.37
C THR A 53 7.62 -8.33 4.89
N PHE A 54 7.93 -7.36 5.75
CA PHE A 54 7.81 -5.94 5.44
C PHE A 54 9.20 -5.30 5.37
N VAL A 55 9.48 -4.63 4.26
CA VAL A 55 10.73 -3.89 4.01
C VAL A 55 10.39 -2.44 3.68
N VAL A 56 11.02 -1.52 4.40
CA VAL A 56 11.01 -0.11 4.07
C VAL A 56 12.28 0.21 3.31
N ILE A 57 12.17 0.89 2.17
CA ILE A 57 13.31 1.42 1.44
C ILE A 57 13.46 2.89 1.84
N GLU A 58 14.57 3.22 2.50
CA GLU A 58 14.87 4.56 2.99
C GLU A 58 15.30 5.49 1.85
N GLU A 59 14.90 6.76 1.93
CA GLU A 59 15.17 7.82 0.94
C GLU A 59 14.45 7.66 -0.41
N TYR A 60 13.35 6.90 -0.47
CA TYR A 60 12.61 6.66 -1.71
C TYR A 60 11.09 6.81 -1.56
N GLY A 61 10.47 7.23 -2.66
CA GLY A 61 9.06 7.58 -2.77
C GLY A 61 8.18 6.41 -3.20
N HIS A 62 7.22 6.73 -4.07
CA HIS A 62 6.13 5.83 -4.45
C HIS A 62 6.58 4.66 -5.35
N PHE A 63 7.69 4.83 -6.07
CA PHE A 63 8.17 3.86 -7.04
C PHE A 63 9.60 3.46 -6.73
N PRO A 64 9.87 2.81 -5.57
CA PRO A 64 11.24 2.47 -5.18
C PRO A 64 11.94 1.60 -6.23
N TYR A 65 11.21 0.78 -6.99
CA TYR A 65 11.76 -0.03 -8.08
C TYR A 65 12.16 0.75 -9.34
N VAL A 66 11.67 1.98 -9.52
CA VAL A 66 12.13 2.91 -10.58
C VAL A 66 13.25 3.80 -10.05
N GLU A 67 13.14 4.23 -8.80
CA GLU A 67 14.06 5.17 -8.16
C GLU A 67 15.38 4.49 -7.72
N LYS A 68 15.33 3.19 -7.36
CA LYS A 68 16.48 2.34 -7.03
C LYS A 68 16.24 0.88 -7.43
N PRO A 69 16.50 0.51 -8.70
CA PRO A 69 16.27 -0.85 -9.21
C PRO A 69 17.26 -1.90 -8.68
N GLU A 70 18.41 -1.49 -8.16
CA GLU A 70 19.46 -2.33 -7.55
C GLU A 70 19.26 -2.66 -6.06
#